data_AF-A0A651ES84-F1
#
_entry.id   AF-A0A651ES84-F1
#
_cell.length_a   1.000
_cell.length_b   1.000
_cell.length_c   1.000
_cell.angle_alpha   90.00
_cell.angle_beta   90.00
_cell.angle_gamma   90.00
#
_symmetry.space_group_name_H-M   'P 1'
#
loop_
_entity.id
_entity.type
_entity.pdbx_description
1 polymer ?
#
loop_
_entity_poly.entity_id
_entity_poly.type
_entity_poly.pdbx_seq_one_letter_code
_entity_poly.pdbx_strand_id
1 'polypeptide(L)'
;MHEGLAAMLVHHLSLTEGQSFSIAMNDYGFELLSDTEIHIEDALETCVWDQMDVDEDLVLGLNAGEMTRRAFRDIAAISGLVFQGFPGKPIKDKHLQASSGLIFDVLNEYEPNHFLVKQAQREVMEIQMEKERIKRALERIRKLEIVLTYPEKPSPLAFPIMVDRLRERISTESLEQRIRKMQSW
;
A
#
# COMPACT_ATOMS: atom_id res chain seq x y z
N MET A 1 0.59 2.88 6.94
CA MET A 1 -0.22 4.13 6.87
C MET A 1 0.01 4.95 5.61
N HIS A 2 1.20 5.55 5.40
CA HIS A 2 1.47 6.43 4.23
C HIS A 2 1.29 5.73 2.88
N GLU A 3 1.68 4.46 2.78
CA GLU A 3 1.43 3.61 1.60
C GLU A 3 -0.07 3.52 1.28
N GLY A 4 -0.92 3.28 2.27
CA GLY A 4 -2.37 3.19 2.08
C GLY A 4 -2.98 4.53 1.63
N LEU A 5 -2.58 5.65 2.24
CA LEU A 5 -3.04 6.98 1.79
C LEU A 5 -2.58 7.29 0.36
N ALA A 6 -1.34 6.97 0.02
CA ALA A 6 -0.80 7.17 -1.32
C ALA A 6 -1.55 6.32 -2.35
N ALA A 7 -1.80 5.05 -2.04
CA ALA A 7 -2.55 4.13 -2.90
C ALA A 7 -3.99 4.59 -3.12
N MET A 8 -4.68 5.07 -2.07
CA MET A 8 -6.01 5.65 -2.19
C MET A 8 -5.98 6.91 -3.07
N LEU A 9 -5.03 7.82 -2.84
CA LEU A 9 -4.93 9.03 -3.66
C LEU A 9 -4.65 8.70 -5.13
N VAL A 10 -3.75 7.76 -5.40
CA VAL A 10 -3.46 7.26 -6.76
C VAL A 10 -4.70 6.66 -7.40
N HIS A 11 -5.49 5.87 -6.66
CA HIS A 11 -6.74 5.31 -7.18
C HIS A 11 -7.67 6.43 -7.68
N HIS A 12 -7.89 7.47 -6.89
CA HIS A 12 -8.74 8.60 -7.29
C HIS A 12 -8.15 9.42 -8.43
N LEU A 13 -6.85 9.71 -8.41
CA LEU A 13 -6.18 10.44 -9.50
C LEU A 13 -6.23 9.69 -10.84
N SER A 14 -6.18 8.36 -10.80
CA SER A 14 -6.23 7.52 -12.00
C SER A 14 -7.65 7.31 -12.57
N LEU A 15 -8.70 7.71 -11.86
CA LEU A 15 -10.07 7.72 -12.38
C LEU A 15 -10.32 8.87 -13.37
N THR A 16 -9.65 10.01 -13.15
CA THR A 16 -9.79 11.20 -14.02
C THR A 16 -9.03 10.99 -15.33
N GLU A 17 -7.82 10.44 -15.24
CA GLU A 17 -6.96 10.15 -16.40
C GLU A 17 -6.22 8.83 -16.20
N GLY A 18 -6.13 8.01 -17.25
CA GLY A 18 -5.40 6.74 -17.24
C GLY A 18 -3.89 6.95 -17.16
N GLN A 19 -3.39 7.29 -15.97
CA GLN A 19 -1.99 7.58 -15.69
C GLN A 19 -1.35 6.47 -14.86
N SER A 20 -0.06 6.22 -15.10
CA SER A 20 0.74 5.31 -14.26
C SER A 20 1.42 6.09 -13.15
N PHE A 21 1.38 5.55 -11.93
CA PHE A 21 2.00 6.17 -10.76
C PHE A 21 3.05 5.24 -10.14
N SER A 22 4.18 5.82 -9.73
CA SER A 22 5.13 5.19 -8.82
C SER A 22 5.02 5.85 -7.45
N ILE A 23 4.97 5.03 -6.40
CA ILE A 23 4.85 5.48 -5.00
C ILE A 23 6.17 5.17 -4.28
N ALA A 24 6.68 6.14 -3.52
CA ALA A 24 7.70 5.94 -2.51
C ALA A 24 7.21 6.50 -1.17
N MET A 25 7.56 5.88 -0.05
CA MET A 25 7.11 6.33 1.28
C MET A 25 8.19 6.13 2.35
N ASN A 26 8.12 6.96 3.39
CA ASN A 26 8.82 6.75 4.65
C ASN A 26 7.98 7.31 5.81
N ASP A 27 8.58 7.43 7.00
CA ASP A 27 7.86 7.89 8.18
C ASP A 27 7.32 9.34 8.09
N TYR A 28 7.90 10.17 7.22
CA TYR A 28 7.56 11.59 7.07
C TYR A 28 6.49 11.87 6.02
N GLY A 29 6.24 10.94 5.10
CA GLY A 29 5.26 11.12 4.04
C GLY A 29 5.44 10.15 2.88
N PHE A 30 4.89 10.52 1.73
CA PHE A 30 5.00 9.77 0.49
C PHE A 30 5.27 10.71 -0.69
N GLU A 31 5.84 10.15 -1.75
CA GLU A 31 6.04 10.77 -3.06
C GLU A 31 5.20 10.02 -4.10
N LEU A 32 4.53 10.78 -4.96
CA LEU A 32 3.87 10.27 -6.17
C LEU A 32 4.64 10.77 -7.39
N LEU A 33 4.97 9.86 -8.29
CA LEU A 33 5.59 10.19 -9.56
C LEU A 33 4.74 9.65 -10.70
N SER A 34 4.55 10.46 -11.71
CA SER A 34 3.96 10.06 -12.98
C SER A 34 4.88 10.48 -14.13
N ASP A 35 4.75 9.80 -15.27
CA ASP A 35 5.37 10.20 -16.53
C ASP A 35 4.60 11.33 -17.23
N THR A 36 3.37 11.59 -16.79
CA THR A 36 2.53 12.72 -17.18
C THR A 36 2.39 13.74 -16.05
N GLU A 37 1.85 14.91 -16.38
CA GLU A 37 1.55 15.93 -15.39
C GLU A 37 0.43 15.46 -14.44
N ILE A 38 0.63 15.66 -13.14
CA ILE A 38 -0.37 15.33 -12.13
C ILE A 38 -1.13 16.61 -11.83
N HIS A 39 -2.40 16.67 -12.25
CA HIS A 39 -3.30 17.80 -11.96
C HIS A 39 -3.80 17.75 -10.51
N ILE A 40 -2.89 17.95 -9.56
CA ILE A 40 -3.18 17.83 -8.13
C ILE A 40 -4.10 18.96 -7.64
N GLU A 41 -4.02 20.14 -8.24
CA GLU A 41 -4.94 21.26 -7.99
C GLU A 41 -6.38 20.85 -8.22
N ASP A 42 -6.69 20.27 -9.38
CA ASP A 42 -8.03 19.83 -9.76
C ASP A 42 -8.58 18.80 -8.76
N ALA A 43 -7.72 17.87 -8.31
CA ALA A 43 -8.09 16.87 -7.31
C ALA A 43 -8.36 17.51 -5.93
N LEU A 44 -7.57 18.52 -5.53
CA LEU A 44 -7.77 19.23 -4.27
C LEU A 44 -9.02 20.13 -4.32
N GLU A 45 -9.28 20.79 -5.44
CA GLU A 45 -10.47 21.62 -5.67
C GLU A 45 -11.77 20.81 -5.66
N THR A 46 -11.73 19.58 -6.18
CA THR A 46 -12.86 18.64 -6.13
C THR A 46 -13.01 17.92 -4.79
N CYS A 47 -12.22 18.31 -3.79
CA CYS A 47 -12.20 17.74 -2.44
C CYS A 47 -11.99 16.22 -2.46
N VAL A 48 -10.96 15.73 -3.18
CA VAL A 48 -10.64 14.29 -3.30
C VAL A 48 -10.66 13.54 -1.95
N TRP A 49 -10.21 14.18 -0.87
CA TRP A 49 -10.20 13.60 0.46
C TRP A 49 -11.59 13.32 1.04
N ASP A 50 -12.61 14.10 0.67
CA ASP A 50 -14.00 13.89 1.11
C ASP A 50 -14.68 12.76 0.35
N GLN A 51 -14.23 12.48 -0.88
CA GLN A 51 -14.76 11.42 -1.74
C GLN A 51 -14.18 10.04 -1.40
N MET A 52 -13.05 9.99 -0.67
CA MET A 52 -12.39 8.74 -0.30
C MET A 52 -13.22 7.89 0.68
N ASP A 53 -13.47 6.64 0.29
CA ASP A 53 -13.94 5.58 1.16
C ASP A 53 -12.77 4.63 1.46
N VAL A 54 -12.27 4.69 2.70
CA VAL A 54 -11.13 3.88 3.14
C VAL A 54 -11.36 2.37 2.94
N ASP A 55 -12.60 1.89 3.05
CA ASP A 55 -12.89 0.48 2.89
C ASP A 55 -12.78 0.02 1.43
N GLU A 56 -13.33 0.80 0.51
CA GLU A 56 -13.30 0.48 -0.92
C GLU A 56 -11.94 0.83 -1.55
N ASP A 57 -11.43 2.01 -1.28
CA ASP A 57 -10.21 2.53 -1.90
C ASP A 57 -8.96 1.75 -1.51
N LEU A 58 -8.87 1.23 -0.28
CA LEU A 58 -7.74 0.38 0.11
C LEU A 58 -7.77 -0.97 -0.62
N VAL A 59 -8.96 -1.50 -0.91
CA VAL A 59 -9.10 -2.75 -1.66
C VAL A 59 -8.74 -2.56 -3.12
N LEU A 60 -9.03 -1.39 -3.69
CA LEU A 60 -8.77 -1.06 -5.09
C LEU A 60 -7.36 -0.52 -5.34
N GLY A 61 -6.86 0.33 -4.44
CA GLY A 61 -5.55 0.99 -4.57
C GLY A 61 -4.37 0.09 -4.19
N LEU A 62 -4.61 -0.95 -3.39
CA LEU A 62 -3.60 -1.94 -3.03
C LEU A 62 -4.00 -3.32 -3.56
N ASN A 63 -3.02 -4.21 -3.74
CA ASN A 63 -3.29 -5.61 -4.13
C ASN A 63 -3.84 -6.43 -2.94
N ALA A 64 -5.00 -6.02 -2.43
CA ALA A 64 -5.66 -6.62 -1.26
C ALA A 64 -5.96 -8.11 -1.48
N GLY A 65 -6.23 -8.53 -2.73
CA GLY A 65 -6.46 -9.93 -3.09
C GLY A 65 -5.25 -10.82 -2.78
N GLU A 66 -4.07 -10.46 -3.29
CA GLU A 66 -2.84 -11.24 -3.04
C GLU A 66 -2.38 -11.14 -1.57
N MET A 67 -2.60 -10.00 -0.91
CA MET A 67 -2.33 -9.86 0.53
C MET A 67 -3.24 -10.78 1.36
N THR A 68 -4.54 -10.82 1.03
CA THR A 68 -5.52 -11.71 1.66
C THR A 68 -5.15 -13.16 1.45
N ARG A 69 -4.81 -13.54 0.22
CA ARG A 69 -4.38 -14.90 -0.12
C ARG A 69 -3.14 -15.32 0.68
N ARG A 70 -2.20 -14.39 0.92
CA ARG A 70 -1.04 -14.63 1.78
C ARG A 70 -1.41 -14.75 3.26
N ALA A 71 -2.21 -13.83 3.77
CA ALA A 71 -2.67 -13.85 5.17
C ALA A 71 -3.53 -15.08 5.51
N PHE A 72 -4.25 -15.63 4.52
CA PHE A 72 -5.11 -16.81 4.70
C PHE A 72 -4.34 -18.05 5.19
N ARG A 73 -3.02 -18.12 4.99
CA ARG A 73 -2.19 -19.21 5.52
C ARG A 73 -2.36 -19.39 7.03
N ASP A 74 -2.31 -18.29 7.78
CA ASP A 74 -2.36 -18.34 9.24
C ASP A 74 -3.77 -18.71 9.72
N ILE A 75 -4.79 -18.20 9.03
CA ILE A 75 -6.19 -18.58 9.27
C ILE A 75 -6.41 -20.08 9.02
N ALA A 76 -5.96 -20.58 7.88
CA ALA A 76 -6.09 -21.99 7.51
C ALA A 76 -5.35 -22.91 8.50
N ALA A 77 -4.21 -22.44 9.01
CA ALA A 77 -3.41 -23.15 10.00
C ALA A 77 -4.14 -23.23 11.35
N ILE A 78 -4.72 -22.11 11.83
CA ILE A 78 -5.49 -22.03 13.07
C ILE A 78 -6.79 -22.85 12.98
N SER A 79 -7.47 -22.80 11.84
CA SER A 79 -8.73 -23.50 11.61
C SER A 79 -8.54 -25.00 11.30
N GLY A 80 -7.31 -25.49 11.26
CA GLY A 80 -6.99 -26.89 10.99
C GLY A 80 -7.23 -27.34 9.55
N LEU A 81 -7.37 -26.40 8.60
CA LEU A 81 -7.52 -26.70 7.17
C LEU A 81 -6.22 -27.16 6.53
N VAL A 82 -5.08 -26.76 7.10
CA VAL A 82 -3.76 -27.23 6.66
C VAL A 82 -3.04 -27.91 7.80
N PHE A 83 -2.38 -29.01 7.47
CA PHE A 83 -1.49 -29.70 8.41
C PHE A 83 -0.17 -28.93 8.52
N GLN A 84 0.25 -28.62 9.75
CA GLN A 84 1.47 -27.82 10.02
C GLN A 84 2.74 -28.68 10.23
N GLY A 85 2.59 -30.01 10.28
CA GLY A 85 3.67 -30.93 10.64
C GLY A 85 3.51 -31.50 12.05
N PHE A 86 4.50 -32.30 12.46
CA PHE A 86 4.55 -32.91 13.80
C PHE A 86 5.46 -32.10 14.72
N PRO A 87 5.36 -32.24 16.06
CA PRO A 87 6.32 -31.67 17.00
C PRO A 87 7.77 -32.01 16.59
N GLY A 88 8.60 -30.99 16.41
CA GLY A 88 10.00 -31.13 15.97
C GLY A 88 10.18 -31.41 14.46
N LYS A 89 9.10 -31.50 13.68
CA LYS A 89 9.12 -31.70 12.21
C LYS A 89 8.05 -30.83 11.53
N PRO A 90 8.21 -29.49 11.53
CA PRO A 90 7.27 -28.60 10.86
C PRO A 90 7.36 -28.75 9.33
N ILE A 91 6.22 -28.55 8.67
CA ILE A 91 6.20 -28.36 7.22
C ILE A 91 6.81 -27.00 6.89
N LYS A 92 7.56 -26.92 5.78
CA LYS A 92 8.18 -25.65 5.37
C LYS A 92 7.11 -24.62 4.99
N ASP A 93 7.33 -23.36 5.36
CA ASP A 93 6.41 -22.26 5.09
C ASP A 93 5.95 -22.17 3.65
N LYS A 94 6.86 -22.34 2.68
CA LYS A 94 6.50 -22.34 1.25
C LYS A 94 5.44 -23.39 0.88
N HIS A 95 5.46 -24.55 1.53
CA HIS A 95 4.50 -25.62 1.28
C HIS A 95 3.16 -25.32 1.95
N LEU A 96 3.18 -24.73 3.15
CA LEU A 96 1.97 -24.23 3.81
C LEU A 96 1.32 -23.11 2.98
N GLN A 97 2.11 -22.18 2.47
CA GLN A 97 1.64 -21.09 1.62
C GLN A 97 0.99 -21.61 0.33
N ALA A 98 1.63 -22.58 -0.34
CA ALA A 98 1.07 -23.18 -1.55
C ALA A 98 -0.25 -23.91 -1.27
N SER A 99 -0.31 -24.70 -0.18
CA SER A 99 -1.50 -25.51 0.16
C SER A 99 -2.67 -24.62 0.60
N SER A 100 -2.41 -23.64 1.46
CA SER A 100 -3.43 -22.67 1.90
C SER A 100 -3.90 -21.76 0.78
N GLY A 101 -3.01 -21.36 -0.15
CA GLY A 101 -3.36 -20.59 -1.33
C GLY A 101 -4.37 -21.32 -2.24
N LEU A 102 -4.19 -22.62 -2.48
CA LEU A 102 -5.16 -23.42 -3.25
C LEU A 102 -6.52 -23.49 -2.56
N ILE A 103 -6.54 -23.68 -1.24
CA ILE A 103 -7.78 -23.69 -0.45
C ILE A 103 -8.46 -22.33 -0.54
N PHE A 104 -7.71 -21.24 -0.41
CA PHE A 104 -8.22 -19.89 -0.57
C PHE A 104 -8.87 -19.69 -1.95
N ASP A 105 -8.17 -20.09 -3.02
CA ASP A 105 -8.65 -19.93 -4.40
C ASP A 105 -9.99 -20.67 -4.60
N VAL A 106 -10.10 -21.91 -4.11
CA VAL A 106 -11.35 -22.70 -4.15
C VAL A 106 -12.46 -22.05 -3.32
N LEU A 107 -12.17 -21.65 -2.08
CA LEU A 107 -13.18 -21.00 -1.24
C LEU A 107 -13.67 -19.69 -1.84
N ASN A 108 -12.78 -18.89 -2.42
CA ASN A 108 -13.14 -17.62 -3.04
C ASN A 108 -13.99 -17.82 -4.32
N GLU A 109 -13.74 -18.87 -5.09
CA GLU A 109 -14.50 -19.19 -6.31
C GLU A 109 -15.89 -19.78 -6.01
N TYR A 110 -15.96 -20.77 -5.11
CA TYR A 110 -17.20 -21.55 -4.88
C TYR A 110 -18.02 -21.05 -3.68
N GLU A 111 -17.38 -20.38 -2.73
CA GLU A 111 -18.00 -19.87 -1.50
C GLU A 111 -17.56 -18.44 -1.19
N PRO A 112 -17.90 -17.44 -2.03
CA PRO A 112 -17.41 -16.06 -1.89
C PRO A 112 -17.76 -15.38 -0.56
N ASN A 113 -18.69 -15.97 0.21
CA ASN A 113 -19.09 -15.52 1.54
C ASN A 113 -18.47 -16.33 2.69
N HIS A 114 -17.49 -17.20 2.42
CA HIS A 114 -16.87 -18.08 3.41
C HIS A 114 -16.23 -17.26 4.55
N PHE A 115 -16.58 -17.61 5.79
CA PHE A 115 -16.21 -16.81 6.97
C PHE A 115 -14.69 -16.71 7.19
N LEU A 116 -13.92 -17.76 6.89
CA LEU A 116 -12.45 -17.73 6.99
C LEU A 116 -11.81 -16.79 5.97
N VAL A 117 -12.37 -16.70 4.76
CA VAL A 117 -11.90 -15.76 3.73
C VAL A 117 -12.18 -14.33 4.18
N LYS A 118 -13.39 -14.07 4.69
CA LYS A 118 -13.75 -12.77 5.28
C LYS A 118 -12.86 -12.40 6.47
N GLN A 119 -12.50 -13.37 7.31
CA GLN A 119 -11.59 -13.13 8.43
C GLN A 119 -10.19 -12.75 7.94
N ALA A 120 -9.66 -13.44 6.93
CA ALA A 120 -8.37 -13.07 6.32
C ALA A 120 -8.42 -11.67 5.71
N GLN A 121 -9.49 -11.32 4.98
CA GLN A 121 -9.69 -9.97 4.42
C GLN A 121 -9.71 -8.92 5.53
N ARG A 122 -10.48 -9.17 6.59
CA ARG A 122 -10.57 -8.27 7.74
C ARG A 122 -9.21 -8.06 8.42
N GLU A 123 -8.44 -9.13 8.64
CA GLU A 123 -7.11 -9.02 9.25
C GLU A 123 -6.12 -8.25 8.37
N VAL A 124 -6.16 -8.44 7.04
CA VAL A 124 -5.36 -7.64 6.12
C VAL A 124 -5.72 -6.15 6.23
N MET A 125 -7.01 -5.82 6.23
CA MET A 125 -7.47 -4.44 6.35
C MET A 125 -7.09 -3.81 7.70
N GLU A 126 -7.32 -4.52 8.80
CA GLU A 126 -7.10 -4.00 10.16
C GLU A 126 -5.61 -3.91 10.51
N ILE A 127 -4.84 -4.96 10.20
CA ILE A 127 -3.47 -5.13 10.69
C ILE A 127 -2.46 -4.68 9.65
N GLN A 128 -2.51 -5.22 8.43
CA GLN A 128 -1.50 -4.91 7.41
C GLN A 128 -1.70 -3.53 6.81
N MET A 129 -2.95 -3.16 6.51
CA MET A 129 -3.28 -1.86 5.93
C MET A 129 -3.57 -0.79 6.98
N GLU A 130 -3.64 -1.16 8.26
CA GLU A 130 -3.87 -0.24 9.37
C GLU A 130 -5.09 0.67 9.17
N LYS A 131 -6.19 0.13 8.63
CA LYS A 131 -7.42 0.85 8.26
C LYS A 131 -7.84 1.91 9.27
N GLU A 132 -7.87 1.58 10.56
CA GLU A 132 -8.30 2.50 11.62
C GLU A 132 -7.34 3.68 11.85
N ARG A 133 -6.04 3.51 11.55
CA ARG A 133 -5.09 4.63 11.54
C ARG A 133 -5.32 5.52 10.33
N ILE A 134 -5.60 4.93 9.16
CA ILE A 134 -5.88 5.68 7.92
C ILE A 134 -7.17 6.48 8.05
N LYS A 135 -8.26 5.88 8.55
CA LYS A 135 -9.53 6.58 8.82
C LYS A 135 -9.32 7.83 9.68
N ARG A 136 -8.62 7.70 10.81
CA ARG A 136 -8.32 8.83 11.69
C ARG A 136 -7.43 9.88 11.03
N ALA A 137 -6.46 9.47 10.21
CA ALA A 137 -5.63 10.40 9.47
C ALA A 137 -6.45 11.19 8.44
N LEU A 138 -7.35 10.52 7.71
CA LEU A 138 -8.23 11.13 6.72
C LEU A 138 -9.22 12.11 7.36
N GLU A 139 -9.86 11.71 8.47
CA GLU A 139 -10.74 12.61 9.25
C GLU A 139 -10.01 13.86 9.75
N ARG A 140 -8.71 13.74 10.06
CA ARG A 140 -7.88 14.87 10.43
C ARG A 140 -7.57 15.74 9.21
N ILE A 141 -7.17 15.15 8.09
CA ILE A 141 -6.85 15.86 6.83
C ILE A 141 -8.05 16.70 6.37
N ARG A 142 -9.26 16.15 6.40
CA ARG A 142 -10.51 16.84 6.02
C ARG A 142 -10.80 18.12 6.83
N LYS A 143 -10.18 18.28 8.00
CA LYS A 143 -10.36 19.45 8.89
C LYS A 143 -9.20 20.43 8.84
N LEU A 144 -8.14 20.11 8.10
CA LEU A 144 -6.95 20.94 7.98
C LEU A 144 -7.00 21.76 6.70
N GLU A 145 -6.32 22.91 6.73
CA GLU A 145 -6.03 23.66 5.53
C GLU A 145 -4.87 22.99 4.78
N ILE A 146 -5.08 22.66 3.52
CA ILE A 146 -4.06 22.05 2.66
C ILE A 146 -3.27 23.17 2.00
N VAL A 147 -1.96 23.20 2.25
CA VAL A 147 -1.06 24.17 1.62
C VAL A 147 -0.28 23.48 0.51
N LEU A 148 -0.66 23.79 -0.73
CA LEU A 148 0.03 23.34 -1.94
C LEU A 148 1.17 24.32 -2.28
N THR A 149 2.36 23.80 -2.55
CA THR A 149 3.54 24.62 -2.86
C THR A 149 4.36 24.02 -3.99
N TYR A 150 4.98 24.88 -4.78
CA TYR A 150 5.83 24.53 -5.93
C TYR A 150 7.25 25.04 -5.70
N PRO A 151 8.05 24.37 -4.86
CA PRO A 151 9.42 24.79 -4.62
C PRO A 151 10.30 24.50 -5.85
N GLU A 152 11.17 25.43 -6.21
CA GLU A 152 12.11 25.26 -7.34
C GLU A 152 13.14 24.13 -7.12
N LYS A 153 13.35 23.74 -5.85
CA LYS A 153 14.27 22.70 -5.43
C LYS A 153 13.61 21.77 -4.41
N PRO A 154 14.02 20.49 -4.33
CA PRO A 154 13.52 19.61 -3.28
C PRO A 154 13.75 20.18 -1.88
N SER A 155 12.71 20.16 -1.05
CA SER A 155 12.81 20.64 0.32
C SER A 155 13.64 19.67 1.19
N PRO A 156 14.22 20.13 2.31
CA PRO A 156 14.90 19.24 3.26
C PRO A 156 14.02 18.09 3.78
N LEU A 157 12.70 18.28 3.82
CA LEU A 157 11.72 17.26 4.21
C LEU A 157 11.45 16.24 3.11
N ALA A 158 11.59 16.61 1.83
CA ALA A 158 11.46 15.69 0.71
C ALA A 158 12.71 14.80 0.54
N PHE A 159 13.88 15.27 0.98
CA PHE A 159 15.16 14.60 0.75
C PHE A 159 15.20 13.13 1.24
N PRO A 160 14.73 12.77 2.45
CA PRO A 160 14.71 11.37 2.89
C PRO A 160 13.94 10.45 1.93
N ILE A 161 12.75 10.86 1.51
CA ILE A 161 11.90 10.06 0.59
C ILE A 161 12.59 9.89 -0.76
N MET A 162 13.21 10.96 -1.28
CA MET A 162 13.95 10.89 -2.53
C MET A 162 15.15 9.93 -2.45
N VAL A 163 15.89 9.94 -1.34
CA VAL A 163 17.05 9.04 -1.15
C VAL A 163 16.60 7.58 -1.09
N ASP A 164 15.51 7.29 -0.37
CA ASP A 164 14.96 5.95 -0.26
C ASP A 164 14.58 5.39 -1.64
N ARG A 165 13.86 6.18 -2.45
CA ARG A 165 13.58 5.84 -3.86
C ARG A 165 14.85 5.55 -4.67
N LEU A 166 15.92 6.34 -4.48
CA LEU A 166 17.16 6.13 -5.21
C LEU A 166 17.85 4.81 -4.81
N ARG A 167 17.74 4.38 -3.55
CA ARG A 167 18.29 3.10 -3.05
C ARG A 167 17.59 1.90 -3.66
N GLU A 168 16.27 1.97 -3.84
CA GLU A 168 15.48 0.89 -4.43
C GLU A 168 15.84 0.62 -5.90
N ARG A 169 16.31 1.65 -6.62
CA ARG A 169 16.87 1.47 -7.96
C ARG A 169 18.29 0.92 -7.88
N ILE A 170 18.44 -0.39 -8.13
CA ILE A 170 19.74 -1.05 -8.34
C ILE A 170 20.45 -0.35 -9.50
N SER A 171 21.51 0.39 -9.20
CA SER A 171 22.34 1.11 -10.17
C SER A 171 23.81 0.73 -9.95
N THR A 172 24.60 0.80 -11.01
CA THR A 172 26.07 0.65 -10.99
C THR A 172 26.78 1.88 -10.40
N GLU A 173 26.10 3.00 -10.18
CA GLU A 173 26.64 4.17 -9.46
C GLU A 173 26.49 4.02 -7.95
N SER A 174 27.47 4.51 -7.17
CA SER A 174 27.37 4.47 -5.72
C SER A 174 26.34 5.48 -5.20
N LEU A 175 25.60 5.12 -4.15
CA LEU A 175 24.60 5.99 -3.51
C LEU A 175 25.22 7.35 -3.10
N GLU A 176 26.46 7.33 -2.61
CA GLU A 176 27.19 8.53 -2.19
C GLU A 176 27.42 9.51 -3.35
N GLN A 177 27.75 9.01 -4.54
CA GLN A 177 27.90 9.85 -5.74
C GLN A 177 26.59 10.51 -6.16
N ARG A 178 25.46 9.82 -6.00
CA ARG A 178 24.12 10.36 -6.31
C ARG A 178 23.70 11.41 -5.30
N ILE A 179 23.93 11.17 -4.00
CA ILE A 179 23.63 12.13 -2.93
C ILE A 179 24.43 13.43 -3.10
N ARG A 180 25.74 13.34 -3.43
CA ARG A 180 26.57 14.54 -3.65
C ARG A 180 26.06 15.41 -4.81
N LYS A 181 25.56 14.81 -5.90
CA LYS A 181 24.94 15.56 -7.01
C LYS A 181 23.68 16.30 -6.57
N MET A 182 22.87 15.69 -5.69
CA MET A 182 21.64 16.32 -5.17
C MET A 182 21.92 17.43 -4.16
N GLN A 183 22.96 17.30 -3.33
CA GLN A 183 23.38 18.36 -2.42
C GLN A 183 23.93 19.60 -3.16
N SER A 184 24.36 19.42 -4.41
CA SER A 184 24.84 20.50 -5.27
C SER A 184 23.76 21.14 -6.15
N TRP A 185 22.48 20.76 -6.01
CA TRP A 185 21.36 21.31 -6.78
C TRP A 185 20.76 22.58 -6.21
#